data_AF-A0AAW8YHF3-F1
#
_entry.id   AF-A0AAW8YHF3-F1
#
_cell.length_a   1.000
_cell.length_b   1.000
_cell.length_c   1.000
_cell.angle_alpha   90.00
_cell.angle_beta   90.00
_cell.angle_gamma   90.00
#
_symmetry.space_group_name_H-M   'P 1'
#
loop_
_entity.id
_entity.type
_entity.pdbx_description
1 polymer ?
#
loop_
_entity_poly.entity_id
_entity_poly.type
_entity_poly.pdbx_seq_one_letter_code
_entity_poly.pdbx_strand_id
1 'polypeptide(L)'
;MDTTTELEKYIDAGAAEIPADLVIENGTLINVDTAEYYRADVAIYKGRIVAVDKDVSDYVGKHTRHVDATDQYLAPGLIDGHIHVECSKMSMTRFAQAVVSKGTTSIVSGLDEYISVIGLAGLDEIFAEIDQLPLKVFWGVPYKTPYTIPQSTVAYNVSAQDHQKFQPQERSYGVWETVREAVQTKDKDTLSAVLTAQKLHKPIFGCSPMAKGKDLNQFLMTRVRVDHESYSHEEFLEKARKGIHTIIRESSVTKFLTENVKAITEGAPGVARHTSFCTDDVTARDILEKGHVDHLVRLAIKAGISPMTAIQMATLNSAEAYHIDDQVGSIAPGKEADILLIDQPGTFKIETVISKGVVVVERQAEQLEFVPPKRSVEITNSVKCAEITAESFKYQVDQPTGMATVRSIKSVGPFVRKSRKVDLKIKDRCILPDAKRDVALVSVIERYGINHQQSRGFISGWGLQSGAIATSASPDDNNIVVAGMDEADMALAVNELVKHGGGQVVVNKGEVLALLELPVAGIVTDLQPNELARKEVELKNAANQLGCKLPDPLFYLSFLPITAIPDLAITDGGNVDYTKLEYFDPILDLTK
;
A
#
# COMPACT_ATOMS: atom_id res chain seq x y z
N MET A 1 -23.15 12.50 7.81
CA MET A 1 -24.60 12.70 8.07
C MET A 1 -24.74 14.19 8.21
N ASP A 2 -25.21 14.86 7.15
CA ASP A 2 -24.75 16.24 6.94
C ASP A 2 -25.84 17.25 7.33
N THR A 3 -27.05 16.77 7.62
CA THR A 3 -28.18 17.59 8.04
C THR A 3 -29.09 16.87 9.04
N THR A 4 -29.77 17.65 9.90
CA THR A 4 -30.80 17.12 10.82
C THR A 4 -31.91 16.37 10.08
N THR A 5 -32.31 16.86 8.90
CA THR A 5 -33.37 16.24 8.10
C THR A 5 -32.98 14.88 7.53
N GLU A 6 -31.69 14.65 7.24
CA GLU A 6 -31.23 13.31 6.88
C GLU A 6 -31.24 12.36 8.07
N LEU A 7 -30.83 12.85 9.25
CA LEU A 7 -30.88 12.06 10.48
C LEU A 7 -32.33 11.66 10.84
N GLU A 8 -33.28 12.58 10.75
CA GLU A 8 -34.72 12.29 10.93
C GLU A 8 -35.17 11.15 10.03
N LYS A 9 -34.82 11.18 8.74
CA LYS A 9 -35.17 10.10 7.80
C LYS A 9 -34.56 8.75 8.17
N TYR A 10 -33.34 8.72 8.72
CA TYR A 10 -32.76 7.45 9.19
C TYR A 10 -33.46 6.94 10.44
N ILE A 11 -33.90 7.84 11.33
CA ILE A 11 -34.70 7.48 12.52
C ILE A 11 -36.05 6.90 12.07
N ASP A 12 -36.76 7.57 11.18
CA ASP A 12 -38.04 7.13 10.64
C ASP A 12 -37.91 5.79 9.88
N ALA A 13 -36.83 5.63 9.10
CA ALA A 13 -36.53 4.35 8.45
C ALA A 13 -36.21 3.24 9.45
N GLY A 14 -35.48 3.53 10.53
CA GLY A 14 -35.23 2.60 11.63
C GLY A 14 -36.50 2.17 12.36
N ALA A 15 -37.51 3.04 12.41
CA ALA A 15 -38.83 2.75 12.95
C ALA A 15 -39.80 2.08 11.94
N ALA A 16 -39.31 1.72 10.74
CA ALA A 16 -40.11 1.20 9.63
C ALA A 16 -41.24 2.15 9.14
N GLU A 17 -41.18 3.44 9.47
CA GLU A 17 -42.10 4.46 8.94
C GLU A 17 -41.75 4.83 7.49
N ILE A 18 -40.48 4.65 7.13
CA ILE A 18 -39.99 4.75 5.75
C ILE A 18 -39.54 3.35 5.30
N PRO A 19 -40.03 2.84 4.16
CA PRO A 19 -39.57 1.56 3.62
C PRO A 19 -38.07 1.54 3.32
N ALA A 20 -37.45 0.37 3.50
CA ALA A 20 -36.08 0.11 3.11
C ALA A 20 -35.91 0.11 1.58
N ASP A 21 -34.73 0.48 1.12
CA ASP A 21 -34.34 0.36 -0.29
C ASP A 21 -34.00 -1.10 -0.64
N LEU A 22 -33.40 -1.82 0.31
CA LEU A 22 -33.00 -3.21 0.16
C LEU A 22 -33.26 -3.98 1.46
N VAL A 23 -33.73 -5.22 1.35
CA VAL A 23 -33.74 -6.20 2.45
C VAL A 23 -32.93 -7.43 2.06
N ILE A 24 -32.16 -7.94 3.02
CA ILE A 24 -31.50 -9.24 2.94
C ILE A 24 -32.30 -10.18 3.83
N GLU A 25 -32.91 -11.17 3.23
CA GLU A 25 -33.78 -12.10 3.92
C GLU A 25 -33.09 -13.44 4.02
N ASN A 26 -33.41 -14.17 5.06
CA ASN A 26 -33.05 -15.55 5.21
C ASN A 26 -31.57 -15.88 5.44
N GLY A 27 -30.79 -14.98 6.04
CA GLY A 27 -29.37 -15.22 6.35
C GLY A 27 -29.08 -15.82 7.72
N THR A 28 -27.85 -16.32 7.92
CA THR A 28 -27.28 -16.57 9.26
C THR A 28 -26.26 -15.49 9.58
N LEU A 29 -26.59 -14.57 10.47
CA LEU A 29 -25.69 -13.49 10.86
C LEU A 29 -24.49 -14.02 11.63
N ILE A 30 -23.30 -13.60 11.21
CA ILE A 30 -22.06 -13.68 11.99
C ILE A 30 -22.00 -12.42 12.84
N ASN A 31 -22.54 -12.50 14.06
CA ASN A 31 -22.50 -11.34 14.96
C ASN A 31 -21.11 -11.26 15.60
N VAL A 32 -20.27 -10.40 15.03
CA VAL A 32 -18.89 -10.18 15.49
C VAL A 32 -18.80 -9.42 16.82
N ASP A 33 -19.87 -8.72 17.23
CA ASP A 33 -19.94 -8.00 18.50
C ASP A 33 -20.16 -8.97 19.68
N THR A 34 -21.02 -9.97 19.50
CA THR A 34 -21.37 -10.98 20.54
C THR A 34 -20.72 -12.35 20.33
N ALA A 35 -20.01 -12.54 19.22
CA ALA A 35 -19.32 -13.77 18.85
C ALA A 35 -20.24 -15.01 18.74
N GLU A 36 -21.41 -14.84 18.09
CA GLU A 36 -22.40 -15.90 17.87
C GLU A 36 -22.90 -15.95 16.43
N TYR A 37 -23.60 -17.04 16.10
CA TYR A 37 -24.27 -17.26 14.82
C TYR A 37 -25.77 -17.42 15.05
N TYR A 38 -26.61 -16.59 14.43
CA TYR A 38 -28.06 -16.74 14.51
C TYR A 38 -28.77 -16.25 13.25
N ARG A 39 -30.00 -16.72 13.06
CA ARG A 39 -30.87 -16.28 11.96
C ARG A 39 -31.21 -14.80 12.10
N ALA A 40 -30.91 -14.01 11.08
CA ALA A 40 -31.35 -12.62 10.97
C ALA A 40 -31.57 -12.22 9.51
N ASP A 41 -32.50 -11.29 9.35
CA ASP A 41 -32.73 -10.48 8.16
C ASP A 41 -32.22 -9.06 8.42
N VAL A 42 -31.89 -8.34 7.35
CA VAL A 42 -31.28 -7.01 7.42
C VAL A 42 -32.02 -6.05 6.50
N ALA A 43 -32.45 -4.90 7.03
CA ALA A 43 -33.05 -3.83 6.24
C ALA A 43 -32.05 -2.69 6.04
N ILE A 44 -31.99 -2.15 4.81
CA ILE A 44 -31.04 -1.12 4.40
C ILE A 44 -31.80 0.05 3.78
N TYR A 45 -31.52 1.27 4.25
CA TYR A 45 -32.03 2.51 3.69
C TYR A 45 -30.87 3.47 3.45
N LYS A 46 -30.76 3.99 2.23
CA LYS A 46 -29.73 4.95 1.78
C LYS A 46 -28.31 4.57 2.20
N GLY A 47 -27.95 3.31 2.03
CA GLY A 47 -26.61 2.83 2.33
C GLY A 47 -26.34 2.55 3.81
N ARG A 48 -27.32 2.72 4.71
CA ARG A 48 -27.20 2.37 6.14
C ARG A 48 -28.08 1.20 6.50
N ILE A 49 -27.60 0.37 7.41
CA ILE A 49 -28.39 -0.67 8.06
C ILE A 49 -29.37 0.03 9.00
N VAL A 50 -30.66 -0.24 8.85
CA VAL A 50 -31.72 0.34 9.69
C VAL A 50 -32.39 -0.70 10.60
N ALA A 51 -32.26 -1.99 10.29
CA ALA A 51 -32.74 -3.08 11.12
C ALA A 51 -31.90 -4.35 10.95
N VAL A 52 -31.81 -5.14 12.02
CA VAL A 52 -31.21 -6.47 12.06
C VAL A 52 -32.07 -7.31 12.99
N ASP A 53 -33.02 -8.04 12.42
CA ASP A 53 -34.10 -8.69 13.16
C ASP A 53 -34.39 -10.09 12.61
N LYS A 54 -35.25 -10.86 13.27
CA LYS A 54 -35.67 -12.18 12.74
C LYS A 54 -36.59 -12.08 11.53
N ASP A 55 -37.23 -10.92 11.37
CA ASP A 55 -38.21 -10.61 10.35
C ASP A 55 -38.17 -9.09 10.11
N VAL A 56 -38.00 -8.68 8.87
CA VAL A 56 -37.98 -7.27 8.45
C VAL A 56 -39.16 -6.92 7.54
N SER A 57 -40.24 -7.70 7.57
CA SER A 57 -41.42 -7.48 6.70
C SER A 57 -42.01 -6.07 6.82
N ASP A 58 -41.95 -5.47 8.01
CA ASP A 58 -42.46 -4.12 8.26
C ASP A 58 -41.67 -3.03 7.50
N TYR A 59 -40.42 -3.32 7.13
CA TYR A 59 -39.56 -2.42 6.36
C TYR A 59 -39.79 -2.54 4.84
N VAL A 60 -40.60 -3.51 4.38
CA VAL A 60 -40.78 -3.79 2.94
C VAL A 60 -41.84 -2.89 2.33
N GLY A 61 -41.43 -2.12 1.32
CA GLY A 61 -42.30 -1.31 0.47
C GLY A 61 -42.35 -1.81 -0.97
N LYS A 62 -43.17 -1.16 -1.79
CA LYS A 62 -43.39 -1.51 -3.21
C LYS A 62 -42.11 -1.56 -4.05
N HIS A 63 -41.09 -0.79 -3.67
CA HIS A 63 -39.83 -0.62 -4.42
C HIS A 63 -38.62 -1.23 -3.73
N THR A 64 -38.82 -1.90 -2.59
CA THR A 64 -37.74 -2.55 -1.85
C THR A 64 -37.17 -3.70 -2.67
N ARG A 65 -35.84 -3.73 -2.84
CA ARG A 65 -35.13 -4.84 -3.45
C ARG A 65 -34.96 -5.97 -2.43
N HIS A 66 -35.19 -7.20 -2.87
CA HIS A 66 -35.00 -8.39 -2.03
C HIS A 66 -33.73 -9.14 -2.44
N VAL A 67 -32.93 -9.52 -1.46
CA VAL A 67 -31.77 -10.40 -1.61
C VAL A 67 -31.98 -11.62 -0.72
N ASP A 68 -32.13 -12.79 -1.32
CA ASP A 68 -32.28 -14.05 -0.58
C ASP A 68 -30.91 -14.63 -0.19
N ALA A 69 -30.69 -14.76 1.11
CA ALA A 69 -29.49 -15.30 1.75
C ALA A 69 -29.72 -16.69 2.36
N THR A 70 -30.76 -17.41 1.91
CA THR A 70 -31.02 -18.80 2.34
C THR A 70 -29.75 -19.65 2.20
N ASP A 71 -29.44 -20.42 3.25
CA ASP A 71 -28.24 -21.26 3.38
C ASP A 71 -26.90 -20.50 3.32
N GLN A 72 -26.90 -19.17 3.46
CA GLN A 72 -25.70 -18.34 3.48
C GLN A 72 -25.51 -17.64 4.83
N TYR A 73 -24.28 -17.19 5.08
CA TYR A 73 -23.91 -16.42 6.26
C TYR A 73 -23.69 -14.95 5.91
N LEU A 74 -24.13 -14.05 6.79
CA LEU A 74 -23.94 -12.61 6.66
C LEU A 74 -22.71 -12.20 7.48
N ALA A 75 -21.63 -11.81 6.80
CA ALA A 75 -20.41 -11.30 7.42
C ALA A 75 -20.27 -9.79 7.14
N PRO A 76 -19.70 -8.98 8.07
CA PRO A 76 -19.39 -7.59 7.77
C PRO A 76 -18.37 -7.49 6.63
N GLY A 77 -18.43 -6.40 5.86
CA GLY A 77 -17.42 -6.10 4.84
C GLY A 77 -16.01 -5.99 5.44
N LEU A 78 -15.02 -6.50 4.72
CA LEU A 78 -13.64 -6.58 5.21
C LEU A 78 -12.95 -5.21 5.15
N ILE A 79 -12.09 -4.98 6.13
CA ILE A 79 -11.28 -3.77 6.27
C ILE A 79 -9.81 -4.13 6.10
N ASP A 80 -9.16 -3.57 5.09
CA ASP A 80 -7.69 -3.55 5.03
C ASP A 80 -7.16 -2.45 5.94
N GLY A 81 -6.46 -2.85 6.99
CA GLY A 81 -5.98 -1.92 8.00
C GLY A 81 -4.79 -1.06 7.58
N HIS A 82 -4.08 -1.36 6.48
CA HIS A 82 -2.93 -0.55 6.05
C HIS A 82 -2.56 -0.91 4.61
N ILE A 83 -2.68 0.03 3.68
CA ILE A 83 -2.33 -0.22 2.29
C ILE A 83 -1.77 1.01 1.56
N HIS A 84 -0.76 0.78 0.73
CA HIS A 84 -0.31 1.68 -0.32
C HIS A 84 -0.96 1.24 -1.63
N VAL A 85 -2.11 1.84 -1.99
CA VAL A 85 -2.87 1.43 -3.20
C VAL A 85 -2.01 1.58 -4.45
N GLU A 86 -1.15 2.58 -4.46
CA GLU A 86 -0.29 2.96 -5.57
C GLU A 86 0.77 1.89 -5.89
N CYS A 87 1.19 1.08 -4.90
CA CYS A 87 2.08 -0.06 -5.12
C CYS A 87 1.45 -1.16 -6.00
N SER A 88 0.10 -1.23 -6.00
CA SER A 88 -0.66 -2.07 -6.93
C SER A 88 -0.61 -1.60 -8.38
N LYS A 89 -0.15 -0.36 -8.61
CA LYS A 89 -0.11 0.33 -9.89
C LYS A 89 -1.51 0.59 -10.48
N MET A 90 -2.57 0.35 -9.73
CA MET A 90 -3.94 0.62 -10.14
C MET A 90 -4.40 1.98 -9.62
N SER A 91 -5.14 2.72 -10.44
CA SER A 91 -5.93 3.85 -9.94
C SER A 91 -6.96 3.39 -8.90
N MET A 92 -7.55 4.32 -8.15
CA MET A 92 -8.55 3.98 -7.13
C MET A 92 -9.73 3.22 -7.72
N THR A 93 -10.18 3.59 -8.92
CA THR A 93 -11.25 2.87 -9.64
C THR A 93 -10.88 1.41 -9.92
N ARG A 94 -9.67 1.18 -10.44
CA ARG A 94 -9.21 -0.17 -10.80
C ARG A 94 -8.86 -1.02 -9.59
N PHE A 95 -8.32 -0.39 -8.54
CA PHE A 95 -8.11 -1.04 -7.27
C PHE A 95 -9.43 -1.50 -6.66
N ALA A 96 -10.44 -0.62 -6.59
CA ALA A 96 -11.78 -0.98 -6.10
C ALA A 96 -12.40 -2.12 -6.91
N GLN A 97 -12.27 -2.10 -8.25
CA GLN A 97 -12.72 -3.19 -9.10
C GLN A 97 -12.07 -4.54 -8.72
N ALA A 98 -10.77 -4.52 -8.41
CA ALA A 98 -10.03 -5.73 -8.07
C ALA A 98 -10.38 -6.30 -6.68
N VAL A 99 -10.66 -5.44 -5.69
CA VAL A 99 -10.78 -5.88 -4.27
C VAL A 99 -12.20 -5.92 -3.73
N VAL A 100 -13.13 -5.09 -4.23
CA VAL A 100 -14.51 -5.08 -3.72
C VAL A 100 -15.22 -6.39 -4.07
N SER A 101 -14.94 -6.96 -5.25
CA SER A 101 -15.43 -8.29 -5.61
C SER A 101 -14.91 -9.42 -4.71
N LYS A 102 -13.86 -9.14 -3.94
CA LYS A 102 -13.26 -10.02 -2.92
C LYS A 102 -13.72 -9.68 -1.49
N GLY A 103 -14.71 -8.80 -1.34
CA GLY A 103 -15.33 -8.43 -0.07
C GLY A 103 -14.59 -7.39 0.77
N THR A 104 -13.48 -6.82 0.28
CA THR A 104 -12.89 -5.63 0.91
C THR A 104 -13.71 -4.41 0.55
N THR A 105 -14.46 -3.88 1.53
CA THR A 105 -15.33 -2.70 1.36
C THR A 105 -14.72 -1.43 1.91
N SER A 106 -13.64 -1.55 2.70
CA SER A 106 -12.93 -0.45 3.35
C SER A 106 -11.42 -0.67 3.35
N ILE A 107 -10.66 0.41 3.21
CA ILE A 107 -9.21 0.43 3.37
C ILE A 107 -8.76 1.63 4.21
N VAL A 108 -7.61 1.51 4.88
CA VAL A 108 -6.90 2.62 5.53
C VAL A 108 -5.63 2.91 4.73
N SER A 109 -5.48 4.14 4.25
CA SER A 109 -4.37 4.52 3.37
C SER A 109 -3.95 5.96 3.57
N GLY A 110 -2.66 6.25 3.33
CA GLY A 110 -2.10 7.60 3.37
C GLY A 110 -2.29 8.40 2.09
N LEU A 111 -2.49 7.69 0.96
CA LEU A 111 -2.36 8.25 -0.38
C LEU A 111 -1.03 9.02 -0.56
N ASP A 112 0.00 8.59 0.17
CA ASP A 112 1.28 9.26 0.28
C ASP A 112 2.09 9.21 -1.00
N GLU A 113 1.95 8.14 -1.77
CA GLU A 113 2.56 8.07 -3.09
C GLU A 113 1.95 9.12 -4.02
N TYR A 114 0.62 9.30 -4.04
CA TYR A 114 0.03 10.44 -4.76
C TYR A 114 0.54 11.78 -4.21
N ILE A 115 0.55 11.99 -2.89
CA ILE A 115 0.98 13.26 -2.29
C ILE A 115 2.43 13.60 -2.67
N SER A 116 3.33 12.62 -2.71
CA SER A 116 4.74 12.83 -3.10
C SER A 116 4.89 13.41 -4.52
N VAL A 117 3.87 13.25 -5.37
CA VAL A 117 3.90 13.60 -6.80
C VAL A 117 3.02 14.79 -7.15
N ILE A 118 1.77 14.79 -6.69
CA ILE A 118 0.76 15.79 -7.06
C ILE A 118 0.40 16.70 -5.89
N GLY A 119 0.99 16.47 -4.71
CA GLY A 119 0.76 17.24 -3.49
C GLY A 119 -0.64 17.09 -2.92
N LEU A 120 -0.87 17.72 -1.77
CA LEU A 120 -2.18 17.67 -1.09
C LEU A 120 -3.31 18.30 -1.92
N ALA A 121 -3.00 19.28 -2.78
CA ALA A 121 -3.99 19.88 -3.67
C ALA A 121 -4.42 18.93 -4.81
N GLY A 122 -3.52 18.06 -5.27
CA GLY A 122 -3.83 17.06 -6.29
C GLY A 122 -4.79 15.97 -5.81
N LEU A 123 -4.93 15.79 -4.49
CA LEU A 123 -5.84 14.80 -3.92
C LEU A 123 -7.32 15.13 -4.13
N ASP A 124 -7.69 16.37 -4.45
CA ASP A 124 -9.11 16.71 -4.71
C ASP A 124 -9.70 15.85 -5.85
N GLU A 125 -8.93 15.60 -6.91
CA GLU A 125 -9.33 14.73 -8.02
C GLU A 125 -9.38 13.26 -7.60
N ILE A 126 -8.43 12.81 -6.75
CA ILE A 126 -8.39 11.44 -6.23
C ILE A 126 -9.55 11.19 -5.26
N PHE A 127 -9.91 12.15 -4.40
CA PHE A 127 -11.07 12.05 -3.53
C PHE A 127 -12.37 12.07 -4.32
N ALA A 128 -12.47 12.89 -5.37
CA ALA A 128 -13.63 12.88 -6.26
C ALA A 128 -13.80 11.53 -7.00
N GLU A 129 -12.69 10.85 -7.31
CA GLU A 129 -12.72 9.46 -7.78
C GLU A 129 -13.23 8.52 -6.69
N ILE A 130 -12.63 8.55 -5.49
CA ILE A 130 -12.99 7.68 -4.34
C ILE A 130 -14.47 7.80 -3.96
N ASP A 131 -15.01 9.02 -3.96
CA ASP A 131 -16.39 9.29 -3.54
C ASP A 131 -17.43 8.59 -4.45
N GLN A 132 -17.07 8.25 -5.68
CA GLN A 132 -17.92 7.53 -6.64
C GLN A 132 -17.79 6.00 -6.52
N LEU A 133 -16.86 5.49 -5.73
CA LEU A 133 -16.57 4.06 -5.65
C LEU A 133 -17.38 3.37 -4.56
N PRO A 134 -17.70 2.07 -4.73
CA PRO A 134 -18.20 1.22 -3.66
C PRO A 134 -17.10 0.78 -2.68
N LEU A 135 -15.97 1.50 -2.63
CA LEU A 135 -14.88 1.28 -1.69
C LEU A 135 -14.75 2.52 -0.79
N LYS A 136 -14.57 2.31 0.51
CA LYS A 136 -14.29 3.39 1.47
C LYS A 136 -12.79 3.50 1.70
N VAL A 137 -12.32 4.74 1.83
CA VAL A 137 -10.92 5.05 2.12
C VAL A 137 -10.90 5.91 3.37
N PHE A 138 -10.38 5.33 4.45
CA PHE A 138 -10.11 6.03 5.70
C PHE A 138 -8.72 6.65 5.60
N TRP A 139 -8.68 7.92 5.19
CA TRP A 139 -7.43 8.60 4.87
C TRP A 139 -6.69 9.07 6.13
N GLY A 140 -5.41 8.69 6.24
CA GLY A 140 -4.49 9.27 7.22
C GLY A 140 -3.58 10.30 6.57
N VAL A 141 -3.38 11.45 7.21
CA VAL A 141 -2.44 12.46 6.68
C VAL A 141 -1.02 11.98 6.92
N PRO A 142 -0.13 11.89 5.91
CA PRO A 142 1.27 11.52 6.11
C PRO A 142 1.95 12.40 7.15
N TYR A 143 2.70 11.82 8.09
CA TYR A 143 3.30 12.54 9.22
C TYR A 143 4.32 13.57 8.71
N LYS A 144 4.99 13.23 7.59
CA LYS A 144 5.76 14.13 6.74
C LYS A 144 5.90 13.51 5.35
N THR A 145 6.31 14.33 4.39
CA THR A 145 6.98 13.86 3.17
C THR A 145 8.17 14.79 2.85
N PRO A 146 9.23 14.29 2.18
CA PRO A 146 9.50 12.87 1.98
C PRO A 146 9.83 12.17 3.31
N TYR A 147 9.67 10.85 3.33
CA TYR A 147 10.06 10.01 4.46
C TYR A 147 11.58 9.83 4.56
N THR A 148 12.29 10.14 3.47
CA THR A 148 13.68 9.78 3.30
C THR A 148 14.68 10.63 4.09
N ILE A 149 15.73 9.97 4.59
CA ILE A 149 16.84 10.59 5.33
C ILE A 149 18.20 10.07 4.80
N PRO A 150 19.09 10.95 4.29
CA PRO A 150 18.90 12.38 4.05
C PRO A 150 17.74 12.68 3.09
N GLN A 151 17.19 13.90 3.16
CA GLN A 151 15.98 14.29 2.44
C GLN A 151 16.17 14.19 0.91
N SER A 152 15.31 13.40 0.27
CA SER A 152 15.17 13.31 -1.18
C SER A 152 14.30 14.44 -1.74
N THR A 153 14.20 14.52 -3.06
CA THR A 153 13.32 15.48 -3.74
C THR A 153 11.98 14.85 -4.07
N VAL A 154 10.89 15.49 -3.62
CA VAL A 154 9.50 15.18 -3.97
C VAL A 154 8.79 16.44 -4.43
N ALA A 155 7.63 16.31 -5.08
CA ALA A 155 6.84 17.45 -5.52
C ALA A 155 6.28 18.28 -4.35
N TYR A 156 6.03 17.62 -3.22
CA TYR A 156 5.41 18.25 -2.06
C TYR A 156 5.91 17.66 -0.74
N ASN A 157 6.31 18.54 0.18
CA ASN A 157 6.73 18.17 1.53
C ASN A 157 5.60 18.44 2.52
N VAL A 158 4.97 17.40 3.04
CA VAL A 158 4.00 17.51 4.13
C VAL A 158 4.74 17.90 5.41
N SER A 159 4.24 18.93 6.08
CA SER A 159 4.87 19.59 7.21
C SER A 159 3.91 19.77 8.39
N ALA A 160 4.41 20.31 9.49
CA ALA A 160 3.60 20.71 10.64
C ALA A 160 2.42 21.63 10.28
N GLN A 161 2.56 22.49 9.27
CA GLN A 161 1.51 23.43 8.85
C GLN A 161 0.34 22.70 8.19
N ASP A 162 0.64 21.67 7.40
CA ASP A 162 -0.37 20.87 6.73
C ASP A 162 -1.20 20.09 7.74
N HIS A 163 -0.57 19.53 8.78
CA HIS A 163 -1.29 18.86 9.85
C HIS A 163 -2.28 19.78 10.59
N GLN A 164 -1.94 21.06 10.78
CA GLN A 164 -2.89 22.02 11.37
C GLN A 164 -4.12 22.28 10.48
N LYS A 165 -3.98 22.12 9.16
CA LYS A 165 -5.04 22.35 8.17
C LYS A 165 -5.87 21.09 7.88
N PHE A 166 -5.24 19.93 7.74
CA PHE A 166 -5.87 18.72 7.22
C PHE A 166 -6.34 17.77 8.31
N GLN A 167 -5.62 17.64 9.44
CA GLN A 167 -6.09 16.77 10.51
C GLN A 167 -7.46 17.18 11.08
N PRO A 168 -7.86 18.46 11.20
CA PRO A 168 -9.20 18.80 11.70
C PRO A 168 -10.34 18.43 10.76
N GLN A 169 -10.06 18.10 9.50
CA GLN A 169 -11.10 17.77 8.52
C GLN A 169 -11.74 16.42 8.83
N GLU A 170 -13.02 16.29 8.49
CA GLU A 170 -13.81 15.06 8.70
C GLU A 170 -13.20 13.86 7.95
N ARG A 171 -12.67 14.10 6.75
CA ARG A 171 -12.05 13.07 5.90
C ARG A 171 -10.70 12.55 6.42
N SER A 172 -10.08 13.23 7.38
CA SER A 172 -8.83 12.76 7.99
C SER A 172 -9.15 11.87 9.18
N TYR A 173 -8.71 10.62 9.16
CA TYR A 173 -8.96 9.66 10.24
C TYR A 173 -7.77 9.50 11.18
N GLY A 174 -6.57 9.92 10.77
CA GLY A 174 -5.39 9.79 11.61
C GLY A 174 -4.14 10.38 10.99
N VAL A 175 -3.00 10.01 11.57
CA VAL A 175 -1.66 10.34 11.05
C VAL A 175 -1.03 9.08 10.48
N TRP A 176 -0.80 9.11 9.17
CA TRP A 176 -0.19 8.06 8.38
C TRP A 176 1.32 8.26 8.25
N GLU A 177 2.11 7.26 7.95
CA GLU A 177 2.50 6.25 8.93
C GLU A 177 3.74 6.73 9.70
N THR A 178 3.62 6.97 11.01
CA THR A 178 4.74 7.51 11.79
C THR A 178 5.85 6.47 11.91
N VAL A 179 6.99 6.73 11.26
CA VAL A 179 8.16 5.83 11.33
C VAL A 179 9.00 6.07 12.57
N ARG A 180 9.66 5.01 13.06
CA ARG A 180 10.47 5.03 14.28
C ARG A 180 11.61 6.05 14.23
N GLU A 181 12.30 6.16 13.11
CA GLU A 181 13.51 6.96 12.89
C GLU A 181 13.22 8.45 13.05
N ALA A 182 12.08 8.91 12.53
CA ALA A 182 11.64 10.29 12.66
C ALA A 182 11.38 10.68 14.13
N VAL A 183 10.89 9.73 14.93
CA VAL A 183 10.73 9.90 16.38
C VAL A 183 12.08 9.89 17.10
N GLN A 184 12.99 8.99 16.71
CA GLN A 184 14.32 8.88 17.33
C GLN A 184 15.17 10.13 17.12
N THR A 185 15.08 10.72 15.92
CA THR A 185 15.75 11.97 15.56
C THR A 185 15.03 13.22 16.07
N LYS A 186 13.83 13.06 16.67
CA LYS A 186 12.98 14.15 17.17
C LYS A 186 12.68 15.17 16.07
N ASP A 187 12.37 14.68 14.88
CA ASP A 187 11.97 15.50 13.74
C ASP A 187 10.81 16.42 14.13
N LYS A 188 10.97 17.73 13.87
CA LYS A 188 10.06 18.74 14.41
C LYS A 188 8.67 18.67 13.79
N ASP A 189 8.59 18.38 12.49
CA ASP A 189 7.31 18.24 11.80
C ASP A 189 6.56 17.01 12.30
N THR A 190 7.27 15.89 12.45
CA THR A 190 6.75 14.65 13.05
C THR A 190 6.20 14.88 14.46
N LEU A 191 6.97 15.54 15.33
CA LEU A 191 6.51 15.85 16.69
C LEU A 191 5.29 16.77 16.71
N SER A 192 5.21 17.73 15.79
CA SER A 192 4.05 18.61 15.65
C SER A 192 2.81 17.86 15.14
N ALA A 193 2.97 16.96 14.17
CA ALA A 193 1.91 16.12 13.61
C ALA A 193 1.28 15.24 14.71
N VAL A 194 2.10 14.51 15.47
CA VAL A 194 1.60 13.66 16.56
C VAL A 194 0.95 14.46 17.69
N LEU A 195 1.50 15.63 18.05
CA LEU A 195 0.88 16.49 19.06
C LEU A 195 -0.47 17.05 18.61
N THR A 196 -0.64 17.30 17.30
CA THR A 196 -1.93 17.73 16.74
C THR A 196 -2.94 16.59 16.83
N ALA A 197 -2.55 15.36 16.47
CA ALA A 197 -3.42 14.19 16.53
C ALA A 197 -3.87 13.90 17.96
N GLN A 198 -2.96 14.02 18.93
CA GLN A 198 -3.26 13.85 20.35
C GLN A 198 -4.29 14.86 20.86
N LYS A 199 -4.25 16.12 20.40
CA LYS A 199 -5.25 17.15 20.79
C LYS A 199 -6.61 16.86 20.17
N LEU A 200 -6.63 16.29 18.97
CA LEU A 200 -7.85 15.94 18.23
C LEU A 200 -8.37 14.53 18.57
N HIS A 201 -7.69 13.78 19.45
CA HIS A 201 -7.99 12.39 19.76
C HIS A 201 -8.00 11.46 18.53
N LYS A 202 -7.18 11.77 17.52
CA LYS A 202 -7.05 10.95 16.32
C LYS A 202 -5.99 9.86 16.50
N PRO A 203 -6.20 8.65 15.98
CA PRO A 203 -5.21 7.59 15.97
C PRO A 203 -3.94 8.01 15.21
N ILE A 204 -2.81 7.46 15.66
CA ILE A 204 -1.50 7.64 15.02
C ILE A 204 -1.06 6.25 14.57
N PHE A 205 -0.92 6.09 13.26
CA PHE A 205 -0.57 4.83 12.62
C PHE A 205 0.94 4.70 12.65
N GLY A 206 1.44 3.53 13.04
CA GLY A 206 2.85 3.30 13.30
C GLY A 206 3.50 2.38 12.29
N CYS A 207 4.79 2.64 12.05
CA CYS A 207 5.69 1.77 11.31
C CYS A 207 7.00 1.65 12.10
N SER A 208 7.18 0.52 12.79
CA SER A 208 8.30 0.34 13.71
C SER A 208 8.99 -1.03 13.60
N PRO A 209 9.51 -1.38 12.40
CA PRO A 209 10.13 -2.69 12.18
C PRO A 209 11.30 -2.94 13.14
N MET A 210 11.33 -4.14 13.70
CA MET A 210 12.35 -4.63 14.64
C MET A 210 12.49 -3.81 15.94
N ALA A 211 11.53 -2.91 16.24
CA ALA A 211 11.57 -2.11 17.46
C ALA A 211 11.27 -2.98 18.69
N LYS A 212 12.23 -3.08 19.61
CA LYS A 212 12.12 -3.88 20.84
C LYS A 212 12.64 -3.11 22.05
N GLY A 213 12.26 -3.55 23.26
CA GLY A 213 12.77 -3.02 24.52
C GLY A 213 12.67 -1.50 24.60
N LYS A 214 13.82 -0.85 24.80
CA LYS A 214 13.93 0.61 24.95
C LYS A 214 13.54 1.39 23.69
N ASP A 215 13.80 0.84 22.50
CA ASP A 215 13.53 1.55 21.24
C ASP A 215 12.03 1.60 20.99
N LEU A 216 11.33 0.49 21.28
CA LEU A 216 9.87 0.45 21.27
C LEU A 216 9.28 1.36 22.36
N ASN A 217 9.84 1.35 23.58
CA ASN A 217 9.37 2.24 24.66
C ASN A 217 9.49 3.72 24.26
N GLN A 218 10.60 4.10 23.64
CA GLN A 218 10.84 5.46 23.15
C GLN A 218 9.79 5.84 22.09
N PHE A 219 9.56 4.98 21.10
CA PHE A 219 8.59 5.20 20.05
C PHE A 219 7.18 5.44 20.61
N LEU A 220 6.76 4.61 21.57
CA LEU A 220 5.42 4.68 22.17
C LEU A 220 5.13 5.91 23.03
N MET A 221 6.15 6.73 23.34
CA MET A 221 5.94 8.03 24.00
C MET A 221 5.23 9.05 23.09
N THR A 222 5.17 8.78 21.79
CA THR A 222 4.37 9.56 20.82
C THR A 222 2.88 9.23 20.84
N ARG A 223 2.47 8.21 21.63
CA ARG A 223 1.12 7.64 21.65
C ARG A 223 0.68 6.92 20.37
N VAL A 224 1.62 6.50 19.53
CA VAL A 224 1.34 5.47 18.51
C VAL A 224 0.76 4.24 19.18
N ARG A 225 -0.39 3.76 18.69
CA ARG A 225 -1.11 2.61 19.26
C ARG A 225 -1.63 1.63 18.21
N VAL A 226 -1.32 1.87 16.94
CA VAL A 226 -1.56 0.93 15.84
C VAL A 226 -0.24 0.75 15.10
N ASP A 227 0.17 -0.48 14.78
CA ASP A 227 1.43 -0.74 14.07
C ASP A 227 1.33 -2.01 13.22
N HIS A 228 1.78 -1.96 11.97
CA HIS A 228 1.68 -3.07 11.03
C HIS A 228 3.01 -3.84 10.82
N GLU A 229 4.09 -3.42 11.48
CA GLU A 229 5.42 -3.95 11.19
C GLU A 229 5.91 -4.93 12.24
N SER A 230 5.76 -6.23 12.03
CA SER A 230 6.38 -7.24 12.90
C SER A 230 6.97 -8.38 12.09
N TYR A 231 8.28 -8.61 12.27
CA TYR A 231 9.02 -9.60 11.47
C TYR A 231 9.03 -10.99 12.11
N SER A 232 8.57 -11.07 13.37
CA SER A 232 8.56 -12.27 14.19
C SER A 232 7.41 -12.21 15.18
N HIS A 233 6.88 -13.37 15.56
CA HIS A 233 5.80 -13.43 16.54
C HIS A 233 6.22 -12.92 17.93
N GLU A 234 7.51 -12.99 18.29
CA GLU A 234 8.00 -12.43 19.56
C GLU A 234 7.98 -10.90 19.56
N GLU A 235 8.33 -10.27 18.42
CA GLU A 235 8.18 -8.82 18.25
C GLU A 235 6.72 -8.41 18.33
N PHE A 236 5.87 -9.11 17.58
CA PHE A 236 4.43 -8.90 17.56
C PHE A 236 3.84 -8.99 18.98
N LEU A 237 4.20 -10.04 19.72
CA LEU A 237 3.73 -10.25 21.09
C LEU A 237 4.26 -9.19 22.06
N GLU A 238 5.50 -8.71 21.90
CA GLU A 238 6.03 -7.60 22.71
C GLU A 238 5.23 -6.31 22.46
N LYS A 239 4.95 -6.00 21.20
CA LYS A 239 4.13 -4.84 20.79
C LYS A 239 2.72 -4.91 21.39
N ALA A 240 2.05 -6.05 21.24
CA ALA A 240 0.74 -6.29 21.85
C ALA A 240 0.76 -6.13 23.38
N ARG A 241 1.79 -6.67 24.07
CA ARG A 241 1.95 -6.54 25.53
C ARG A 241 2.17 -5.10 25.99
N LYS A 242 2.67 -4.23 25.12
CA LYS A 242 2.83 -2.78 25.39
C LYS A 242 1.61 -1.95 24.99
N GLY A 243 0.50 -2.62 24.64
CA GLY A 243 -0.79 -1.99 24.37
C GLY A 243 -0.91 -1.44 22.95
N ILE A 244 -0.15 -1.97 21.99
CA ILE A 244 -0.32 -1.66 20.57
C ILE A 244 -1.37 -2.62 19.99
N HIS A 245 -2.30 -2.07 19.21
CA HIS A 245 -3.10 -2.83 18.27
C HIS A 245 -2.22 -3.22 17.08
N THR A 246 -1.92 -4.50 16.99
CA THR A 246 -0.96 -5.02 16.03
C THR A 246 -1.65 -5.44 14.74
N ILE A 247 -1.13 -5.05 13.60
CA ILE A 247 -1.70 -5.39 12.30
C ILE A 247 -0.79 -6.42 11.63
N ILE A 248 -1.35 -7.58 11.28
CA ILE A 248 -0.63 -8.64 10.59
C ILE A 248 -0.62 -8.32 9.09
N ARG A 249 0.59 -8.06 8.58
CA ARG A 249 0.86 -7.88 7.16
C ARG A 249 1.02 -9.21 6.41
N GLU A 250 0.34 -9.33 5.27
CA GLU A 250 0.61 -10.34 4.23
C GLU A 250 0.55 -9.67 2.85
N SER A 251 1.72 -9.28 2.34
CA SER A 251 1.86 -8.55 1.08
C SER A 251 2.23 -9.47 -0.08
N SER A 252 2.41 -8.90 -1.29
CA SER A 252 2.88 -9.67 -2.44
C SER A 252 4.30 -10.21 -2.29
N VAL A 253 5.14 -9.56 -1.48
CA VAL A 253 6.57 -9.89 -1.35
C VAL A 253 7.03 -10.20 0.08
N THR A 254 6.27 -9.77 1.09
CA THR A 254 6.55 -9.97 2.51
C THR A 254 5.37 -10.70 3.17
N LYS A 255 5.64 -11.94 3.56
CA LYS A 255 4.62 -12.86 4.06
C LYS A 255 4.85 -13.14 5.54
N PHE A 256 4.19 -12.37 6.40
CA PHE A 256 4.37 -12.46 7.84
C PHE A 256 3.18 -13.08 8.57
N LEU A 257 2.07 -13.39 7.89
CA LEU A 257 0.89 -13.91 8.56
C LEU A 257 1.17 -15.23 9.26
N THR A 258 1.75 -16.20 8.55
CA THR A 258 2.02 -17.54 9.13
C THR A 258 2.98 -17.47 10.33
N GLU A 259 3.88 -16.48 10.34
CA GLU A 259 4.78 -16.27 11.46
C GLU A 259 4.05 -15.57 12.62
N ASN A 260 3.45 -14.40 12.38
CA ASN A 260 2.87 -13.56 13.44
C ASN A 260 1.63 -14.14 14.10
N VAL A 261 0.83 -14.96 13.39
CA VAL A 261 -0.33 -15.65 14.02
C VAL A 261 0.06 -16.57 15.17
N LYS A 262 1.32 -17.03 15.25
CA LYS A 262 1.83 -17.78 16.41
C LYS A 262 1.72 -17.00 17.71
N ALA A 263 1.77 -15.67 17.67
CA ALA A 263 1.54 -14.85 18.86
C ALA A 263 0.13 -15.02 19.45
N ILE A 264 -0.83 -15.47 18.63
CA ILE A 264 -2.21 -15.77 19.01
C ILE A 264 -2.38 -17.26 19.30
N THR A 265 -1.93 -18.16 18.42
CA THR A 265 -2.16 -19.61 18.53
C THR A 265 -1.29 -20.29 19.58
N GLU A 266 -0.07 -19.79 19.80
CA GLU A 266 0.91 -20.34 20.74
C GLU A 266 1.24 -19.36 21.88
N GLY A 267 0.87 -18.08 21.71
CA GLY A 267 1.18 -17.00 22.63
C GLY A 267 0.10 -16.73 23.69
N ALA A 268 -0.41 -15.50 23.74
CA ALA A 268 -1.33 -15.07 24.80
C ALA A 268 -2.77 -14.97 24.27
N PRO A 269 -3.77 -15.49 25.00
CA PRO A 269 -5.15 -15.60 24.51
C PRO A 269 -5.81 -14.25 24.20
N GLY A 270 -5.37 -13.18 24.87
CA GLY A 270 -5.93 -11.83 24.70
C GLY A 270 -5.36 -11.04 23.51
N VAL A 271 -4.47 -11.61 22.70
CA VAL A 271 -3.81 -10.90 21.58
C VAL A 271 -4.78 -10.68 20.42
N ALA A 272 -5.62 -11.67 20.13
CA ALA A 272 -6.48 -11.65 18.94
C ALA A 272 -7.42 -10.45 18.86
N ARG A 273 -8.00 -10.01 20.00
CA ARG A 273 -8.92 -8.86 20.06
C ARG A 273 -8.28 -7.52 19.68
N HIS A 274 -6.96 -7.43 19.78
CA HIS A 274 -6.16 -6.24 19.43
C HIS A 274 -5.31 -6.52 18.20
N THR A 275 -5.82 -7.35 17.30
CA THR A 275 -5.15 -7.72 16.07
C THR A 275 -6.04 -7.50 14.87
N SER A 276 -5.45 -6.92 13.81
CA SER A 276 -6.07 -6.73 12.51
C SER A 276 -5.21 -7.29 11.38
N PHE A 277 -5.69 -7.18 10.15
CA PHE A 277 -4.97 -7.57 8.94
C PHE A 277 -4.67 -6.37 8.04
N CYS A 278 -3.58 -6.46 7.29
CA CYS A 278 -3.31 -5.56 6.18
C CYS A 278 -2.55 -6.23 5.04
N THR A 279 -2.65 -5.65 3.85
CA THR A 279 -1.93 -6.14 2.68
C THR A 279 -0.71 -5.31 2.32
N ASP A 280 -0.63 -4.05 2.77
CA ASP A 280 0.50 -3.15 2.60
C ASP A 280 0.82 -2.91 1.11
N ASP A 281 1.80 -3.64 0.55
CA ASP A 281 2.13 -3.60 -0.87
C ASP A 281 1.62 -4.81 -1.65
N VAL A 282 0.66 -4.58 -2.54
CA VAL A 282 0.06 -5.62 -3.38
C VAL A 282 0.31 -5.38 -4.87
N THR A 283 0.14 -6.43 -5.68
CA THR A 283 0.16 -6.34 -7.16
C THR A 283 -1.16 -6.82 -7.73
N ALA A 284 -1.51 -6.39 -8.94
CA ALA A 284 -2.73 -6.83 -9.61
C ALA A 284 -2.76 -8.36 -9.77
N ARG A 285 -1.62 -8.97 -10.14
CA ARG A 285 -1.47 -10.43 -10.24
C ARG A 285 -1.88 -11.15 -8.96
N ASP A 286 -1.34 -10.71 -7.83
CA ASP A 286 -1.54 -11.38 -6.55
C ASP A 286 -2.97 -11.24 -6.05
N ILE A 287 -3.59 -10.06 -6.20
CA ILE A 287 -5.00 -9.85 -5.86
C ILE A 287 -5.91 -10.79 -6.67
N LEU A 288 -5.66 -10.91 -7.99
CA LEU A 288 -6.47 -11.75 -8.86
C LEU A 288 -6.32 -13.24 -8.56
N GLU A 289 -5.10 -13.70 -8.28
CA GLU A 289 -4.80 -15.11 -8.03
C GLU A 289 -5.23 -15.57 -6.63
N LYS A 290 -4.97 -14.75 -5.61
CA LYS A 290 -5.07 -15.18 -4.21
C LYS A 290 -6.29 -14.62 -3.50
N GLY A 291 -6.75 -13.43 -3.89
CA GLY A 291 -7.68 -12.60 -3.14
C GLY A 291 -6.98 -11.39 -2.49
N HIS A 292 -7.72 -10.67 -1.67
CA HIS A 292 -7.25 -9.50 -0.90
C HIS A 292 -7.32 -9.82 0.60
N VAL A 293 -8.06 -9.06 1.42
CA VAL A 293 -8.24 -9.40 2.85
C VAL A 293 -8.95 -10.75 3.04
N ASP A 294 -9.80 -11.19 2.12
CA ASP A 294 -10.43 -12.53 2.16
C ASP A 294 -9.38 -13.66 2.17
N HIS A 295 -8.25 -13.43 1.48
CA HIS A 295 -7.13 -14.35 1.47
C HIS A 295 -6.51 -14.47 2.87
N LEU A 296 -6.33 -13.33 3.55
CA LEU A 296 -5.77 -13.28 4.89
C LEU A 296 -6.68 -13.96 5.91
N VAL A 297 -8.02 -13.79 5.80
CA VAL A 297 -8.99 -14.53 6.61
C VAL A 297 -8.82 -16.04 6.41
N ARG A 298 -8.82 -16.51 5.15
CA ARG A 298 -8.65 -17.94 4.85
C ARG A 298 -7.30 -18.49 5.30
N LEU A 299 -6.22 -17.71 5.18
CA LEU A 299 -4.89 -18.07 5.67
C LEU A 299 -4.85 -18.17 7.19
N ALA A 300 -5.43 -17.22 7.91
CA ALA A 300 -5.49 -17.24 9.36
C ALA A 300 -6.29 -18.45 9.88
N ILE A 301 -7.43 -18.76 9.26
CA ILE A 301 -8.21 -19.96 9.58
C ILE A 301 -7.37 -21.22 9.35
N LYS A 302 -6.69 -21.31 8.20
CA LYS A 302 -5.79 -22.43 7.89
C LYS A 302 -4.63 -22.54 8.89
N ALA A 303 -4.17 -21.43 9.44
CA ALA A 303 -3.11 -21.38 10.46
C ALA A 303 -3.59 -21.69 11.89
N GLY A 304 -4.89 -21.97 12.08
CA GLY A 304 -5.45 -22.41 13.37
C GLY A 304 -6.23 -21.34 14.14
N ILE A 305 -6.45 -20.15 13.55
CA ILE A 305 -7.36 -19.15 14.12
C ILE A 305 -8.81 -19.59 13.90
N SER A 306 -9.68 -19.40 14.89
CA SER A 306 -11.10 -19.72 14.70
C SER A 306 -11.74 -18.82 13.63
N PRO A 307 -12.72 -19.30 12.84
CA PRO A 307 -13.41 -18.46 11.86
C PRO A 307 -13.97 -17.15 12.41
N MET A 308 -14.66 -17.19 13.56
CA MET A 308 -15.19 -15.98 14.22
C MET A 308 -14.07 -14.97 14.52
N THR A 309 -12.97 -15.45 15.10
CA THR A 309 -11.82 -14.59 15.45
C THR A 309 -11.16 -13.99 14.21
N ALA A 310 -10.95 -14.78 13.14
CA ALA A 310 -10.36 -14.27 11.90
C ALA A 310 -11.26 -13.21 11.24
N ILE A 311 -12.59 -13.39 11.30
CA ILE A 311 -13.55 -12.41 10.79
C ILE A 311 -13.52 -11.13 11.64
N GLN A 312 -13.50 -11.23 12.97
CA GLN A 312 -13.34 -10.07 13.87
C GLN A 312 -12.05 -9.29 13.56
N MET A 313 -10.93 -9.98 13.38
CA MET A 313 -9.64 -9.37 13.00
C MET A 313 -9.71 -8.64 11.65
N ALA A 314 -10.53 -9.12 10.71
CA ALA A 314 -10.71 -8.50 9.40
C ALA A 314 -11.82 -7.43 9.35
N THR A 315 -12.55 -7.22 10.45
CA THR A 315 -13.74 -6.35 10.50
C THR A 315 -13.71 -5.47 11.76
N LEU A 316 -14.39 -5.86 12.83
CA LEU A 316 -14.58 -5.09 14.06
C LEU A 316 -13.27 -4.60 14.67
N ASN A 317 -12.27 -5.47 14.81
CA ASN A 317 -10.99 -5.10 15.42
C ASN A 317 -10.29 -3.99 14.63
N SER A 318 -10.35 -4.04 13.29
CA SER A 318 -9.79 -2.99 12.45
C SER A 318 -10.56 -1.70 12.63
N ALA A 319 -11.89 -1.77 12.70
CA ALA A 319 -12.71 -0.58 12.89
C ALA A 319 -12.42 0.10 14.23
N GLU A 320 -12.29 -0.68 15.31
CA GLU A 320 -11.93 -0.18 16.65
C GLU A 320 -10.53 0.42 16.69
N ALA A 321 -9.54 -0.19 16.01
CA ALA A 321 -8.16 0.30 15.96
C ALA A 321 -8.07 1.74 15.41
N TYR A 322 -8.99 2.07 14.50
CA TYR A 322 -9.01 3.32 13.75
C TYR A 322 -10.10 4.29 14.20
N HIS A 323 -10.87 3.95 15.24
CA HIS A 323 -12.02 4.74 15.72
C HIS A 323 -13.06 5.00 14.62
N ILE A 324 -13.34 3.99 13.80
CA ILE A 324 -14.33 4.01 12.72
C ILE A 324 -15.41 2.93 12.94
N ASP A 325 -15.43 2.32 14.12
CA ASP A 325 -16.38 1.30 14.55
C ASP A 325 -17.81 1.82 14.70
N ASP A 326 -18.01 3.14 14.75
CA ASP A 326 -19.31 3.78 14.66
C ASP A 326 -19.89 3.76 13.23
N GLN A 327 -19.03 3.60 12.22
CA GLN A 327 -19.38 3.63 10.80
C GLN A 327 -19.43 2.23 10.18
N VAL A 328 -18.44 1.38 10.48
CA VAL A 328 -18.23 0.08 9.81
C VAL A 328 -17.83 -1.02 10.80
N GLY A 329 -17.48 -2.21 10.30
CA GLY A 329 -16.88 -3.30 11.08
C GLY A 329 -17.87 -4.29 11.71
N SER A 330 -19.17 -3.99 11.73
CA SER A 330 -20.21 -4.96 12.08
C SER A 330 -21.55 -4.71 11.37
N ILE A 331 -22.44 -5.69 11.40
CA ILE A 331 -23.79 -5.59 10.82
C ILE A 331 -24.75 -5.20 11.94
N ALA A 332 -24.97 -3.90 12.11
CA ALA A 332 -25.81 -3.35 13.16
C ALA A 332 -26.53 -2.06 12.70
N PRO A 333 -27.72 -1.74 13.22
CA PRO A 333 -28.43 -0.51 12.88
C PRO A 333 -27.57 0.74 13.09
N GLY A 334 -27.67 1.69 12.17
CA GLY A 334 -26.91 2.95 12.15
C GLY A 334 -25.59 2.87 11.38
N LYS A 335 -24.98 1.68 11.27
CA LYS A 335 -23.74 1.47 10.50
C LYS A 335 -23.98 1.45 9.00
N GLU A 336 -22.92 1.64 8.23
CA GLU A 336 -22.96 1.50 6.78
C GLU A 336 -23.20 0.05 6.37
N ALA A 337 -23.98 -0.12 5.29
CA ALA A 337 -24.36 -1.43 4.78
C ALA A 337 -23.26 -2.04 3.92
N ASP A 338 -22.26 -2.58 4.62
CA ASP A 338 -21.16 -3.38 4.08
C ASP A 338 -21.32 -4.82 4.52
N ILE A 339 -21.85 -5.66 3.63
CA ILE A 339 -22.31 -7.01 3.97
C ILE A 339 -21.87 -7.99 2.89
N LEU A 340 -21.30 -9.10 3.34
CA LEU A 340 -20.89 -10.23 2.51
C LEU A 340 -21.84 -11.39 2.78
N LEU A 341 -22.36 -12.02 1.72
CA LEU A 341 -23.00 -13.32 1.82
C LEU A 341 -21.95 -14.36 1.44
N ILE A 342 -21.62 -15.22 2.40
CA ILE A 342 -20.61 -16.26 2.24
C ILE A 342 -21.22 -17.65 2.41
N ASP A 343 -20.55 -18.67 1.88
CA ASP A 343 -20.96 -20.07 2.00
C ASP A 343 -21.02 -20.53 3.47
N GLN A 344 -19.92 -20.38 4.20
CA GLN A 344 -19.80 -20.69 5.62
C GLN A 344 -18.54 -20.02 6.20
N PRO A 345 -18.48 -19.80 7.52
CA PRO A 345 -17.35 -19.09 8.14
C PRO A 345 -15.98 -19.75 7.90
N GLY A 346 -15.91 -21.08 7.83
CA GLY A 346 -14.64 -21.82 7.74
C GLY A 346 -13.95 -21.78 6.38
N THR A 347 -14.71 -21.83 5.28
CA THR A 347 -14.16 -21.73 3.91
C THR A 347 -14.13 -20.29 3.42
N PHE A 348 -15.03 -19.44 3.93
CA PHE A 348 -15.09 -18.01 3.67
C PHE A 348 -15.13 -17.68 2.17
N LYS A 349 -15.93 -18.42 1.40
CA LYS A 349 -16.14 -18.15 -0.02
C LYS A 349 -17.25 -17.11 -0.16
N ILE A 350 -16.90 -15.96 -0.71
CA ILE A 350 -17.83 -14.85 -0.94
C ILE A 350 -18.65 -15.09 -2.21
N GLU A 351 -19.96 -14.90 -2.11
CA GLU A 351 -20.91 -15.09 -3.21
C GLU A 351 -21.61 -13.79 -3.61
N THR A 352 -21.97 -12.95 -2.64
CA THR A 352 -22.57 -11.63 -2.86
C THR A 352 -21.84 -10.60 -2.01
N VAL A 353 -21.61 -9.41 -2.58
CA VAL A 353 -21.00 -8.26 -1.90
C VAL A 353 -21.94 -7.08 -2.00
N ILE A 354 -22.31 -6.53 -0.84
CA ILE A 354 -23.04 -5.27 -0.70
C ILE A 354 -22.07 -4.29 -0.05
N SER A 355 -21.88 -3.12 -0.65
CA SER A 355 -21.03 -2.06 -0.10
C SER A 355 -21.71 -0.72 -0.27
N LYS A 356 -21.72 0.09 0.79
CA LYS A 356 -22.50 1.35 0.84
C LYS A 356 -23.99 1.10 0.50
N GLY A 357 -24.52 -0.07 0.86
CA GLY A 357 -25.88 -0.54 0.55
C GLY A 357 -26.18 -0.83 -0.92
N VAL A 358 -25.17 -0.82 -1.80
CA VAL A 358 -25.30 -1.18 -3.21
C VAL A 358 -24.80 -2.61 -3.41
N VAL A 359 -25.58 -3.44 -4.12
CA VAL A 359 -25.14 -4.77 -4.51
C VAL A 359 -24.08 -4.63 -5.61
N VAL A 360 -22.83 -4.95 -5.29
CA VAL A 360 -21.67 -4.84 -6.20
C VAL A 360 -21.43 -6.15 -6.96
N VAL A 361 -21.57 -7.27 -6.24
CA VAL A 361 -21.49 -8.62 -6.79
C VAL A 361 -22.71 -9.38 -6.28
N GLU A 362 -23.41 -10.10 -7.15
CA GLU A 362 -24.53 -10.96 -6.78
C GLU A 362 -24.33 -12.34 -7.39
N ARG A 363 -24.28 -13.38 -6.55
CA ARG A 363 -24.02 -14.77 -6.99
C ARG A 363 -22.82 -14.87 -7.94
N GLN A 364 -21.72 -14.22 -7.55
CA GLN A 364 -20.45 -14.13 -8.28
C GLN A 364 -20.50 -13.38 -9.62
N ALA A 365 -21.60 -12.71 -9.95
CA ALA A 365 -21.71 -11.84 -11.12
C ALA A 365 -21.54 -10.37 -10.72
N GLU A 366 -20.62 -9.66 -11.36
CA GLU A 366 -20.45 -8.21 -11.21
C GLU A 366 -21.72 -7.45 -11.63
N GLN A 367 -22.14 -6.51 -10.80
CA GLN A 367 -23.36 -5.70 -11.01
C GLN A 367 -23.05 -4.24 -11.35
N LEU A 368 -21.79 -3.82 -11.20
CA LEU A 368 -21.34 -2.45 -11.43
C LEU A 368 -20.25 -2.42 -12.50
N GLU A 369 -20.27 -1.35 -13.30
CA GLU A 369 -19.16 -1.02 -14.19
C GLU A 369 -18.22 -0.02 -13.50
N PHE A 370 -16.92 -0.34 -13.48
CA PHE A 370 -15.89 0.53 -12.95
C PHE A 370 -15.30 1.37 -14.08
N VAL A 371 -15.72 2.63 -14.14
CA VAL A 371 -15.30 3.60 -15.18
C VAL A 371 -14.37 4.64 -14.56
N PRO A 372 -13.07 4.64 -14.90
CA PRO A 372 -12.16 5.65 -14.42
C PRO A 372 -12.57 7.05 -14.87
N PRO A 373 -12.38 8.08 -14.03
CA PRO A 373 -12.70 9.45 -14.40
C PRO A 373 -11.73 9.96 -15.47
N LYS A 374 -12.12 11.05 -16.13
CA LYS A 374 -11.20 11.79 -16.98
C LYS A 374 -10.12 12.44 -16.12
N ARG A 375 -8.86 12.22 -16.47
CA ARG A 375 -7.70 12.77 -15.75
C ARG A 375 -7.35 14.19 -16.17
N SER A 376 -6.97 15.04 -15.22
CA SER A 376 -6.41 16.38 -15.50
C SER A 376 -4.99 16.29 -16.07
N VAL A 377 -4.56 17.38 -16.72
CA VAL A 377 -3.20 17.46 -17.30
C VAL A 377 -2.16 17.44 -16.19
N GLU A 378 -2.47 18.04 -15.04
CA GLU A 378 -1.63 18.11 -13.85
C GLU A 378 -1.29 16.70 -13.34
N ILE A 379 -2.26 15.77 -13.34
CA ILE A 379 -2.04 14.38 -12.95
C ILE A 379 -1.27 13.61 -14.05
N THR A 380 -1.62 13.80 -15.32
CA THR A 380 -1.01 13.02 -16.42
C THR A 380 0.37 13.50 -16.85
N ASN A 381 0.75 14.74 -16.52
CA ASN A 381 2.03 15.35 -16.89
C ASN A 381 2.90 15.64 -15.65
N SER A 382 3.01 14.62 -14.79
CA SER A 382 3.76 14.67 -13.52
C SER A 382 5.24 14.34 -13.67
N VAL A 383 5.65 13.66 -14.75
CA VAL A 383 7.05 13.31 -15.03
C VAL A 383 7.73 14.43 -15.81
N LYS A 384 8.42 15.31 -15.09
CA LYS A 384 9.11 16.52 -15.58
C LYS A 384 10.63 16.33 -15.54
N CYS A 385 11.11 15.37 -16.32
CA CYS A 385 12.54 15.11 -16.48
C CYS A 385 13.01 15.61 -17.85
N ALA A 386 14.16 16.29 -17.89
CA ALA A 386 14.79 16.67 -19.16
C ALA A 386 15.32 15.43 -19.89
N GLU A 387 15.62 15.57 -21.18
CA GLU A 387 16.19 14.47 -21.97
C GLU A 387 17.49 13.95 -21.33
N ILE A 388 17.54 12.63 -21.12
CA ILE A 388 18.67 11.95 -20.52
C ILE A 388 19.52 11.29 -21.61
N THR A 389 20.84 11.44 -21.52
CA THR A 389 21.79 10.82 -22.46
C THR A 389 22.65 9.76 -21.75
N ALA A 390 23.28 8.87 -22.53
CA ALA A 390 24.18 7.85 -21.99
C ALA A 390 25.32 8.44 -21.14
N GLU A 391 25.82 9.63 -21.48
CA GLU A 391 26.86 10.31 -20.70
C GLU A 391 26.44 10.57 -19.25
N SER A 392 25.13 10.74 -19.01
CA SER A 392 24.60 10.95 -17.66
C SER A 392 24.77 9.73 -16.76
N PHE A 393 25.01 8.51 -17.26
CA PHE A 393 25.14 7.33 -16.41
C PHE A 393 26.59 6.92 -16.15
N LYS A 394 27.55 7.52 -16.86
CA LYS A 394 28.96 7.21 -16.67
C LYS A 394 29.41 7.55 -15.25
N TYR A 395 29.92 6.55 -14.54
CA TYR A 395 30.58 6.75 -13.26
C TYR A 395 32.05 7.15 -13.50
N GLN A 396 32.30 8.45 -13.62
CA GLN A 396 33.61 8.98 -13.99
C GLN A 396 34.60 9.00 -12.81
N VAL A 397 35.86 8.66 -13.11
CA VAL A 397 37.00 8.73 -12.19
C VAL A 397 38.21 9.32 -12.92
N ASP A 398 39.13 9.95 -12.18
CA ASP A 398 40.32 10.57 -12.79
C ASP A 398 41.25 9.55 -13.47
N GLN A 399 41.27 8.32 -12.96
CA GLN A 399 42.14 7.25 -13.44
C GLN A 399 41.66 6.73 -14.81
N PRO A 400 42.49 6.75 -15.87
CA PRO A 400 42.05 6.32 -17.22
C PRO A 400 41.72 4.83 -17.33
N THR A 401 42.50 3.98 -16.68
CA THR A 401 42.42 2.51 -16.75
C THR A 401 42.86 1.89 -15.44
N GLY A 402 42.35 0.71 -15.10
CA GLY A 402 42.77 -0.08 -13.93
C GLY A 402 41.58 -0.75 -13.27
N MET A 403 41.58 -0.82 -11.94
CA MET A 403 40.51 -1.43 -11.14
C MET A 403 40.01 -0.48 -10.05
N ALA A 404 38.70 -0.42 -9.87
CA ALA A 404 38.05 0.26 -8.75
C ALA A 404 37.44 -0.76 -7.81
N THR A 405 37.79 -0.72 -6.52
CA THR A 405 37.04 -1.45 -5.49
C THR A 405 35.81 -0.63 -5.15
N VAL A 406 34.61 -1.15 -5.42
CA VAL A 406 33.35 -0.46 -5.14
C VAL A 406 32.55 -1.15 -4.04
N ARG A 407 31.74 -0.39 -3.32
CA ARG A 407 30.69 -0.84 -2.42
C ARG A 407 29.38 -0.87 -3.21
N SER A 408 28.92 -2.07 -3.55
CA SER A 408 27.61 -2.27 -4.18
C SER A 408 26.50 -2.53 -3.15
N ILE A 409 25.28 -2.14 -3.51
CA ILE A 409 24.04 -2.43 -2.79
C ILE A 409 23.56 -3.80 -3.24
N LYS A 410 23.77 -4.84 -2.41
CA LYS A 410 23.42 -6.22 -2.73
C LYS A 410 22.01 -6.55 -2.24
N SER A 411 21.07 -6.74 -3.16
CA SER A 411 19.72 -7.20 -2.84
C SER A 411 19.72 -8.66 -2.36
N VAL A 412 19.02 -8.92 -1.25
CA VAL A 412 18.78 -10.23 -0.65
C VAL A 412 17.27 -10.32 -0.37
N GLY A 413 16.48 -10.61 -1.41
CA GLY A 413 15.05 -10.33 -1.36
C GLY A 413 14.76 -8.83 -1.58
N PRO A 414 13.49 -8.40 -1.47
CA PRO A 414 13.08 -7.05 -1.85
C PRO A 414 13.54 -5.98 -0.86
N PHE A 415 13.63 -6.32 0.43
CA PHE A 415 13.82 -5.35 1.51
C PHE A 415 15.14 -5.50 2.28
N VAL A 416 16.02 -6.44 1.92
CA VAL A 416 17.33 -6.59 2.58
C VAL A 416 18.43 -6.25 1.59
N ARG A 417 19.28 -5.28 1.93
CA ARG A 417 20.20 -4.62 0.99
C ARG A 417 21.61 -4.53 1.54
N LYS A 418 22.35 -5.64 1.53
CA LYS A 418 23.65 -5.74 2.20
C LYS A 418 24.77 -5.04 1.42
N SER A 419 25.79 -4.59 2.15
CA SER A 419 27.04 -4.11 1.55
C SER A 419 27.81 -5.26 0.91
N ARG A 420 28.27 -5.10 -0.34
CA ARG A 420 29.20 -6.03 -1.00
C ARG A 420 30.33 -5.28 -1.70
N LYS A 421 31.57 -5.59 -1.32
CA LYS A 421 32.77 -5.07 -1.97
C LYS A 421 33.08 -5.88 -3.23
N VAL A 422 33.33 -5.20 -4.35
CA VAL A 422 33.63 -5.84 -5.64
C VAL A 422 34.63 -4.99 -6.43
N ASP A 423 35.65 -5.60 -7.02
CA ASP A 423 36.53 -4.89 -7.95
C ASP A 423 35.92 -4.87 -9.35
N LEU A 424 35.84 -3.69 -9.94
CA LEU A 424 35.34 -3.42 -11.28
C LEU A 424 36.43 -2.79 -12.14
N LYS A 425 36.36 -3.01 -13.46
CA LYS A 425 37.33 -2.44 -14.39
C LYS A 425 37.06 -0.97 -14.62
N ILE A 426 38.13 -0.20 -14.70
CA ILE A 426 38.12 1.17 -15.19
C ILE A 426 38.59 1.16 -16.63
N LYS A 427 37.83 1.78 -17.52
CA LYS A 427 38.20 2.00 -18.92
C LYS A 427 37.74 3.38 -19.34
N ASP A 428 38.60 4.11 -20.04
CA ASP A 428 38.31 5.46 -20.53
C ASP A 428 37.74 6.37 -19.43
N ARG A 429 38.36 6.32 -18.24
CA ARG A 429 37.96 7.07 -17.03
C ARG A 429 36.58 6.71 -16.47
N CYS A 430 36.01 5.58 -16.85
CA CYS A 430 34.69 5.14 -16.36
C CYS A 430 34.80 3.78 -15.68
N ILE A 431 34.14 3.63 -14.52
CA ILE A 431 33.96 2.33 -13.86
C ILE A 431 32.85 1.58 -14.60
N LEU A 432 33.15 0.38 -15.09
CA LEU A 432 32.22 -0.42 -15.87
C LEU A 432 31.44 -1.44 -15.01
N PRO A 433 30.16 -1.72 -15.31
CA PRO A 433 29.46 -2.85 -14.72
C PRO A 433 30.09 -4.19 -15.17
N ASP A 434 29.85 -5.27 -14.41
CA ASP A 434 30.41 -6.60 -14.69
C ASP A 434 29.38 -7.70 -14.42
N ALA A 435 28.83 -8.26 -15.50
CA ALA A 435 27.83 -9.32 -15.47
C ALA A 435 28.33 -10.61 -14.77
N LYS A 436 29.63 -10.94 -14.89
CA LYS A 436 30.22 -12.13 -14.27
C LYS A 436 30.35 -11.97 -12.77
N ARG A 437 30.56 -10.72 -12.32
CA ARG A 437 30.59 -10.37 -10.91
C ARG A 437 29.20 -10.02 -10.37
N ASP A 438 28.17 -10.04 -11.22
CA ASP A 438 26.79 -9.65 -10.88
C ASP A 438 26.75 -8.24 -10.29
N VAL A 439 27.27 -7.28 -11.04
CA VAL A 439 27.22 -5.85 -10.69
C VAL A 439 26.73 -5.03 -11.87
N ALA A 440 25.63 -4.30 -11.66
CA ALA A 440 25.05 -3.36 -12.61
C ALA A 440 25.20 -1.92 -12.11
N LEU A 441 25.13 -0.96 -13.03
CA LEU A 441 24.97 0.45 -12.69
C LEU A 441 23.54 0.68 -12.18
N VAL A 442 23.37 1.62 -11.25
CA VAL A 442 22.06 2.14 -10.84
C VAL A 442 22.11 3.67 -10.77
N SER A 443 20.98 4.31 -11.05
CA SER A 443 20.81 5.75 -10.93
C SER A 443 19.41 6.07 -10.46
N VAL A 444 19.28 7.10 -9.63
CA VAL A 444 18.00 7.72 -9.28
C VAL A 444 18.00 9.14 -9.81
N ILE A 445 16.98 9.49 -10.58
CA ILE A 445 16.84 10.76 -11.28
C ILE A 445 15.63 11.49 -10.74
N GLU A 446 15.85 12.72 -10.29
CA GLU A 446 14.78 13.63 -9.89
C GLU A 446 13.85 13.92 -11.07
N ARG A 447 12.55 13.71 -10.88
CA ARG A 447 11.56 13.80 -11.97
C ARG A 447 10.56 14.95 -11.86
N TYR A 448 10.66 15.79 -10.85
CA TYR A 448 9.71 16.89 -10.59
C TYR A 448 10.13 18.20 -11.23
N GLY A 449 11.36 18.29 -11.75
CA GLY A 449 11.93 19.46 -12.39
C GLY A 449 12.31 20.54 -11.38
N ILE A 450 12.60 20.16 -10.13
CA ILE A 450 12.87 21.08 -9.02
C ILE A 450 14.36 21.41 -8.93
N ASN A 451 15.22 20.39 -8.94
CA ASN A 451 16.66 20.58 -8.74
C ASN A 451 17.53 19.75 -9.69
N HIS A 452 16.92 18.86 -10.49
CA HIS A 452 17.59 18.06 -11.50
C HIS A 452 18.70 17.16 -10.93
N GLN A 453 18.57 16.75 -9.66
CA GLN A 453 19.52 15.85 -9.04
C GLN A 453 19.50 14.47 -9.69
N GLN A 454 20.68 13.87 -9.75
CA GLN A 454 20.89 12.52 -10.24
C GLN A 454 22.04 11.86 -9.49
N SER A 455 21.75 10.73 -8.84
CA SER A 455 22.75 9.89 -8.19
C SER A 455 23.19 8.75 -9.11
N ARG A 456 24.37 8.21 -8.82
CA ARG A 456 24.91 7.01 -9.49
C ARG A 456 25.42 6.06 -8.42
N GLY A 457 25.31 4.77 -8.68
CA GLY A 457 25.76 3.73 -7.76
C GLY A 457 25.91 2.38 -8.45
N PHE A 458 26.13 1.36 -7.64
CA PHE A 458 26.30 -0.02 -8.10
C PHE A 458 25.38 -0.94 -7.32
N ILE A 459 24.62 -1.80 -8.03
CA ILE A 459 23.78 -2.84 -7.41
C ILE A 459 24.29 -4.23 -7.75
N SER A 460 23.99 -5.20 -6.88
CA SER A 460 24.28 -6.61 -7.12
C SER A 460 23.21 -7.53 -6.55
N GLY A 461 23.22 -8.80 -6.95
CA GLY A 461 22.20 -9.79 -6.58
C GLY A 461 21.06 -9.93 -7.59
N TRP A 462 21.19 -9.32 -8.77
CA TRP A 462 20.11 -9.20 -9.76
C TRP A 462 20.27 -10.18 -10.91
N GLY A 463 21.51 -10.50 -11.29
CA GLY A 463 21.87 -11.42 -12.36
C GLY A 463 21.86 -10.82 -13.76
N LEU A 464 21.71 -9.49 -13.91
CA LEU A 464 21.67 -8.82 -15.20
C LEU A 464 22.93 -9.09 -16.04
N GLN A 465 22.74 -9.46 -17.29
CA GLN A 465 23.79 -9.77 -18.27
C GLN A 465 23.90 -8.70 -19.36
N SER A 466 22.79 -8.01 -19.68
CA SER A 466 22.72 -6.91 -20.64
C SER A 466 21.49 -6.05 -20.33
N GLY A 467 21.30 -4.96 -21.08
CA GLY A 467 20.08 -4.17 -21.02
C GLY A 467 19.94 -3.29 -19.78
N ALA A 468 18.75 -2.72 -19.64
CA ALA A 468 18.35 -1.89 -18.51
C ALA A 468 16.88 -2.12 -18.14
N ILE A 469 16.58 -1.83 -16.89
CA ILE A 469 15.22 -1.77 -16.34
C ILE A 469 15.03 -0.42 -15.67
N ALA A 470 13.85 0.16 -15.80
CA ALA A 470 13.53 1.43 -15.13
C ALA A 470 12.08 1.48 -14.64
N THR A 471 11.85 2.28 -13.60
CA THR A 471 10.52 2.62 -13.11
C THR A 471 10.45 4.05 -12.59
N SER A 472 9.27 4.68 -12.73
CA SER A 472 8.90 5.93 -12.04
C SER A 472 7.94 5.72 -10.87
N ALA A 473 7.55 4.48 -10.60
CA ALA A 473 6.77 4.06 -9.44
C ALA A 473 7.74 3.45 -8.42
N SER A 474 8.37 4.31 -7.63
CA SER A 474 9.39 3.93 -6.66
C SER A 474 9.14 4.62 -5.32
N PRO A 475 8.28 4.02 -4.48
CA PRO A 475 7.99 4.57 -3.17
C PRO A 475 9.25 4.88 -2.35
N ASP A 476 9.25 5.90 -1.50
CA ASP A 476 8.10 6.78 -1.22
C ASP A 476 8.20 8.11 -2.01
N ASP A 477 9.36 8.34 -2.64
CA ASP A 477 9.66 9.60 -3.31
C ASP A 477 9.26 9.61 -4.79
N ASN A 478 9.00 8.44 -5.37
CA ASN A 478 8.62 8.23 -6.77
C ASN A 478 9.51 8.94 -7.79
N ASN A 479 10.82 9.03 -7.54
CA ASN A 479 11.78 9.45 -8.55
C ASN A 479 12.00 8.35 -9.60
N ILE A 480 12.66 8.65 -10.72
CA ILE A 480 12.96 7.60 -11.70
C ILE A 480 14.14 6.77 -11.20
N VAL A 481 13.97 5.46 -11.06
CA VAL A 481 15.05 4.52 -10.74
C VAL A 481 15.35 3.71 -11.99
N VAL A 482 16.62 3.66 -12.39
CA VAL A 482 17.09 2.86 -13.52
C VAL A 482 18.33 2.06 -13.14
N ALA A 483 18.36 0.80 -13.56
CA ALA A 483 19.53 -0.05 -13.42
C ALA A 483 19.84 -0.78 -14.72
N GLY A 484 21.12 -0.93 -15.05
CA GLY A 484 21.51 -1.52 -16.32
C GLY A 484 22.99 -1.88 -16.43
N MET A 485 23.28 -2.60 -17.52
CA MET A 485 24.61 -3.06 -17.90
C MET A 485 25.25 -2.18 -18.99
N ASP A 486 24.49 -1.25 -19.55
CA ASP A 486 24.89 -0.35 -20.63
C ASP A 486 24.18 1.00 -20.48
N GLU A 487 24.93 2.10 -20.58
CA GLU A 487 24.44 3.46 -20.35
C GLU A 487 23.44 3.94 -21.41
N ALA A 488 23.51 3.44 -22.65
CA ALA A 488 22.60 3.83 -23.71
C ALA A 488 21.21 3.18 -23.51
N ASP A 489 21.18 1.91 -23.10
CA ASP A 489 19.92 1.24 -22.73
C ASP A 489 19.28 1.90 -21.50
N MET A 490 20.08 2.33 -20.52
CA MET A 490 19.58 3.09 -19.37
C MET A 490 18.97 4.43 -19.79
N ALA A 491 19.61 5.17 -20.70
CA ALA A 491 19.08 6.43 -21.23
C ALA A 491 17.77 6.23 -22.01
N LEU A 492 17.73 5.22 -22.88
CA LEU A 492 16.51 4.87 -23.60
C LEU A 492 15.37 4.51 -22.64
N ALA A 493 15.65 3.70 -21.62
CA ALA A 493 14.65 3.32 -20.61
C ALA A 493 14.06 4.56 -19.91
N VAL A 494 14.90 5.48 -19.42
CA VAL A 494 14.43 6.70 -18.76
C VAL A 494 13.61 7.58 -19.71
N ASN A 495 14.08 7.80 -20.94
CA ASN A 495 13.39 8.65 -21.90
C ASN A 495 12.03 8.05 -22.34
N GLU A 496 11.90 6.73 -22.42
CA GLU A 496 10.62 6.08 -22.68
C GLU A 496 9.64 6.26 -21.51
N LEU A 497 10.09 6.22 -20.26
CA LEU A 497 9.24 6.57 -19.12
C LEU A 497 8.75 8.01 -19.19
N VAL A 498 9.63 8.96 -19.49
CA VAL A 498 9.26 10.39 -19.62
C VAL A 498 8.24 10.59 -20.75
N LYS A 499 8.50 9.98 -21.91
CA LYS A 499 7.63 10.07 -23.10
C LYS A 499 6.22 9.54 -22.84
N HIS A 500 6.08 8.49 -22.03
CA HIS A 500 4.80 7.86 -21.73
C HIS A 500 4.15 8.37 -20.42
N GLY A 501 4.68 9.45 -19.83
CA GLY A 501 4.11 10.05 -18.62
C GLY A 501 4.33 9.22 -17.35
N GLY A 502 5.32 8.33 -17.35
CA GLY A 502 5.66 7.41 -16.27
C GLY A 502 5.33 5.95 -16.58
N GLY A 503 5.95 5.04 -15.84
CA GLY A 503 5.78 3.62 -16.10
C GLY A 503 6.83 2.69 -15.53
N GLN A 504 6.87 1.51 -16.12
CA GLN A 504 7.88 0.47 -15.94
C GLN A 504 8.32 -0.02 -17.31
N VAL A 505 9.64 -0.15 -17.53
CA VAL A 505 10.18 -0.50 -18.84
C VAL A 505 11.39 -1.41 -18.72
N VAL A 506 11.53 -2.31 -19.71
CA VAL A 506 12.70 -3.17 -19.90
C VAL A 506 13.26 -2.93 -21.29
N VAL A 507 14.55 -2.63 -21.38
CA VAL A 507 15.27 -2.31 -22.61
C VAL A 507 16.46 -3.24 -22.79
N ASN A 508 16.76 -3.62 -24.03
CA ASN A 508 17.96 -4.38 -24.36
C ASN A 508 18.46 -4.01 -25.75
N LYS A 509 19.73 -3.61 -25.87
CA LYS A 509 20.41 -3.35 -27.14
C LYS A 509 19.67 -2.33 -28.02
N GLY A 510 19.15 -1.27 -27.40
CA GLY A 510 18.43 -0.19 -28.07
C GLY A 510 16.96 -0.50 -28.38
N GLU A 511 16.42 -1.63 -27.92
CA GLU A 511 15.03 -2.03 -28.14
C GLU A 511 14.25 -2.11 -26.82
N VAL A 512 13.03 -1.57 -26.82
CA VAL A 512 12.08 -1.74 -25.70
C VAL A 512 11.46 -3.14 -25.79
N LEU A 513 11.77 -3.99 -24.82
CA LEU A 513 11.25 -5.37 -24.75
C LEU A 513 9.87 -5.44 -24.10
N ALA A 514 9.60 -4.59 -23.12
CA ALA A 514 8.31 -4.48 -22.45
C ALA A 514 8.14 -3.08 -21.86
N LEU A 515 6.91 -2.58 -21.90
CA LEU A 515 6.51 -1.29 -21.33
C LEU A 515 5.13 -1.45 -20.67
N LEU A 516 5.02 -0.95 -19.44
CA LEU A 516 3.78 -0.69 -18.73
C LEU A 516 3.69 0.81 -18.49
N GLU A 517 2.72 1.45 -19.13
CA GLU A 517 2.44 2.87 -18.95
C GLU A 517 1.66 3.08 -17.64
N LEU A 518 2.12 4.04 -16.84
CA LEU A 518 1.50 4.45 -15.58
C LEU A 518 1.15 5.94 -15.63
N PRO A 519 0.27 6.38 -16.53
CA PRO A 519 0.11 7.80 -16.85
C PRO A 519 -0.50 8.62 -15.71
N VAL A 520 -1.14 8.01 -14.71
CA VAL A 520 -1.76 8.73 -13.59
C VAL A 520 -0.68 8.98 -12.53
N ALA A 521 -0.29 10.25 -12.37
CA ALA A 521 0.81 10.67 -11.50
C ALA A 521 2.15 9.96 -11.81
N GLY A 522 2.29 9.35 -12.99
CA GLY A 522 3.47 8.56 -13.36
C GLY A 522 3.69 7.31 -12.51
N ILE A 523 2.69 6.89 -11.72
CA ILE A 523 2.80 5.82 -10.72
C ILE A 523 1.68 4.77 -10.80
N VAL A 524 0.51 5.11 -11.35
CA VAL A 524 -0.58 4.15 -11.54
C VAL A 524 -1.24 4.24 -12.93
N THR A 525 -2.06 3.24 -13.24
CA THR A 525 -2.76 3.12 -14.53
C THR A 525 -4.25 2.82 -14.37
N ASP A 526 -5.00 3.16 -15.42
CA ASP A 526 -6.42 2.87 -15.58
C ASP A 526 -6.68 1.58 -16.39
N LEU A 527 -5.64 0.78 -16.66
CA LEU A 527 -5.78 -0.56 -17.24
C LEU A 527 -6.69 -1.44 -16.36
N GLN A 528 -7.47 -2.31 -17.00
CA GLN A 528 -8.25 -3.31 -16.28
C GLN A 528 -7.32 -4.23 -15.47
N PRO A 529 -7.73 -4.74 -14.28
CA PRO A 529 -6.83 -5.54 -13.43
C PRO A 529 -6.20 -6.74 -14.16
N ASN A 530 -6.97 -7.44 -15.00
CA ASN A 530 -6.49 -8.56 -15.80
C ASN A 530 -5.45 -8.15 -16.87
N GLU A 531 -5.59 -6.96 -17.44
CA GLU A 531 -4.63 -6.44 -18.42
C GLU A 531 -3.35 -5.99 -17.75
N LEU A 532 -3.45 -5.32 -16.60
CA LEU A 532 -2.31 -4.94 -15.78
C LEU A 532 -1.52 -6.18 -15.33
N ALA A 533 -2.19 -7.22 -14.83
CA ALA A 533 -1.54 -8.47 -14.43
C ALA A 533 -0.77 -9.13 -15.60
N ARG A 534 -1.31 -9.07 -16.83
CA ARG A 534 -0.59 -9.54 -18.03
C ARG A 534 0.66 -8.69 -18.30
N LYS A 535 0.55 -7.36 -18.20
CA LYS A 535 1.70 -6.45 -18.35
C LYS A 535 2.79 -6.67 -17.32
N GLU A 536 2.44 -6.95 -16.06
CA GLU A 536 3.39 -7.33 -15.02
C GLU A 536 4.14 -8.63 -15.38
N VAL A 537 3.45 -9.61 -15.97
CA VAL A 537 4.07 -10.86 -16.47
C VAL A 537 4.98 -10.59 -17.68
N GLU A 538 4.59 -9.71 -18.60
CA GLU A 538 5.41 -9.29 -19.75
C GLU A 538 6.72 -8.64 -19.26
N LEU A 539 6.65 -7.69 -18.32
CA LEU A 539 7.82 -7.04 -17.72
C LEU A 539 8.76 -8.05 -17.06
N LYS A 540 8.21 -8.96 -16.24
CA LYS A 540 9.00 -10.02 -15.59
C LYS A 540 9.70 -10.90 -16.63
N ASN A 541 8.99 -11.31 -17.67
CA ASN A 541 9.56 -12.16 -18.73
C ASN A 541 10.64 -11.41 -19.52
N ALA A 542 10.46 -10.12 -19.80
CA ALA A 542 11.48 -9.29 -20.44
C ALA A 542 12.73 -9.15 -19.55
N ALA A 543 12.56 -8.91 -18.24
CA ALA A 543 13.70 -8.85 -17.31
C ALA A 543 14.45 -10.19 -17.21
N ASN A 544 13.75 -11.33 -17.29
CA ASN A 544 14.38 -12.65 -17.37
C ASN A 544 15.25 -12.80 -18.64
N GLN A 545 14.85 -12.19 -19.77
CA GLN A 545 15.67 -12.18 -21.00
C GLN A 545 16.98 -11.40 -20.83
N LEU A 546 17.03 -10.43 -19.91
CA LEU A 546 18.27 -9.77 -19.52
C LEU A 546 19.16 -10.65 -18.61
N GLY A 547 18.71 -11.85 -18.24
CA GLY A 547 19.38 -12.75 -17.30
C GLY A 547 19.00 -12.55 -15.84
N CYS A 548 18.05 -11.65 -15.54
CA CYS A 548 17.60 -11.42 -14.17
C CYS A 548 16.99 -12.70 -13.57
N LYS A 549 17.28 -12.96 -12.29
CA LYS A 549 16.78 -14.14 -11.56
C LYS A 549 15.85 -13.80 -10.40
N LEU A 550 15.55 -12.52 -10.20
CA LEU A 550 14.69 -12.08 -9.12
C LEU A 550 13.24 -12.47 -9.40
N PRO A 551 12.46 -12.83 -8.37
CA PRO A 551 11.04 -13.16 -8.54
C PRO A 551 10.22 -12.02 -9.13
N ASP A 552 10.54 -10.78 -8.78
CA ASP A 552 9.87 -9.56 -9.26
C ASP A 552 10.87 -8.39 -9.36
N PRO A 553 11.62 -8.26 -10.46
CA PRO A 553 12.75 -7.33 -10.56
C PRO A 553 12.35 -5.85 -10.49
N LEU A 554 11.25 -5.47 -11.15
CA LEU A 554 10.80 -4.07 -11.16
C LEU A 554 10.25 -3.65 -9.80
N PHE A 555 9.61 -4.57 -9.07
CA PHE A 555 9.24 -4.36 -7.68
C PHE A 555 10.48 -4.22 -6.79
N TYR A 556 11.52 -5.04 -6.97
CA TYR A 556 12.75 -4.86 -6.18
C TYR A 556 13.43 -3.51 -6.47
N LEU A 557 13.23 -2.97 -7.69
CA LEU A 557 13.83 -1.71 -8.13
C LEU A 557 13.13 -0.54 -7.46
N SER A 558 11.80 -0.61 -7.33
CA SER A 558 10.97 0.44 -6.73
C SER A 558 11.31 0.69 -5.26
N PHE A 559 11.80 -0.31 -4.53
CA PHE A 559 12.17 -0.18 -3.10
C PHE A 559 13.64 0.17 -2.84
N LEU A 560 14.49 0.30 -3.87
CA LEU A 560 15.88 0.74 -3.67
C LEU A 560 16.02 2.13 -3.02
N PRO A 561 15.12 3.11 -3.28
CA PRO A 561 15.20 4.42 -2.66
C PRO A 561 14.72 4.51 -1.21
N ILE A 562 13.97 3.52 -0.70
CA ILE A 562 13.45 3.59 0.67
C ILE A 562 14.58 3.59 1.70
N THR A 563 14.64 4.65 2.49
CA THR A 563 15.59 4.83 3.60
C THR A 563 14.96 4.58 4.98
N ALA A 564 13.73 4.06 5.04
CA ALA A 564 13.11 3.55 6.28
C ALA A 564 13.38 2.05 6.52
N ILE A 565 14.06 1.38 5.58
CA ILE A 565 14.33 -0.06 5.62
C ILE A 565 15.82 -0.30 5.87
N PRO A 566 16.21 -1.27 6.72
CA PRO A 566 17.60 -1.51 7.09
C PRO A 566 18.58 -1.67 5.92
N ASP A 567 19.86 -1.36 6.23
CA ASP A 567 21.06 -1.52 5.40
C ASP A 567 21.43 -0.35 4.46
N LEU A 568 21.27 -0.51 3.14
CA LEU A 568 21.74 0.45 2.11
C LEU A 568 20.61 0.80 1.15
N ALA A 569 20.60 2.05 0.68
CA ALA A 569 19.63 2.58 -0.29
C ALA A 569 20.32 3.55 -1.28
N ILE A 570 19.57 4.05 -2.26
CA ILE A 570 20.03 5.12 -3.16
C ILE A 570 18.86 6.05 -3.47
N THR A 571 19.02 7.36 -3.23
CA THR A 571 18.03 8.40 -3.55
C THR A 571 18.55 9.28 -4.69
N ASP A 572 17.80 10.29 -5.13
CA ASP A 572 18.27 11.29 -6.10
C ASP A 572 19.54 12.02 -5.63
N GLY A 573 19.68 12.22 -4.31
CA GLY A 573 20.84 12.87 -3.70
C GLY A 573 22.09 12.00 -3.52
N GLY A 574 21.98 10.67 -3.51
CA GLY A 574 23.15 9.80 -3.38
C GLY A 574 22.89 8.39 -2.83
N ASN A 575 23.97 7.61 -2.67
CA ASN A 575 23.92 6.30 -2.03
C ASN A 575 23.85 6.51 -0.50
N VAL A 576 22.88 5.87 0.17
CA VAL A 576 22.58 6.11 1.60
C VAL A 576 22.94 4.90 2.45
N ASP A 577 23.63 5.14 3.57
CA ASP A 577 23.84 4.15 4.62
C ASP A 577 22.80 4.38 5.72
N TYR A 578 21.75 3.54 5.75
CA TYR A 578 20.63 3.66 6.69
C TYR A 578 21.09 3.69 8.15
N THR A 579 22.14 2.93 8.49
CA THR A 579 22.62 2.86 9.88
C THR A 579 23.22 4.17 10.38
N LYS A 580 23.66 5.03 9.44
CA LYS A 580 24.24 6.34 9.71
C LYS A 580 23.32 7.49 9.33
N LEU A 581 22.31 7.23 8.49
CA LEU A 581 21.43 8.24 7.89
C LEU A 581 22.23 9.30 7.10
N GLU A 582 23.27 8.86 6.41
CA GLU A 582 24.21 9.71 5.67
C GLU A 582 24.51 9.14 4.29
N TYR A 583 24.91 10.01 3.37
CA TYR A 583 25.43 9.59 2.07
C TYR A 583 26.80 8.93 2.21
N PHE A 584 27.10 7.94 1.36
CA PHE A 584 28.42 7.35 1.23
C PHE A 584 28.92 7.38 -0.21
N ASP A 585 30.24 7.49 -0.37
CA ASP A 585 30.91 7.28 -1.66
C ASP A 585 31.01 5.76 -1.93
N PRO A 586 30.44 5.24 -3.03
CA PRO A 586 30.56 3.84 -3.36
C PRO A 586 31.98 3.45 -3.81
N ILE A 587 32.89 4.38 -4.12
CA ILE A 587 34.29 4.07 -4.42
C ILE A 587 35.07 3.89 -3.11
N LEU A 588 35.66 2.71 -2.92
CA LEU A 588 36.47 2.39 -1.75
C LEU A 588 37.97 2.51 -2.01
N ASP A 589 38.43 2.18 -3.22
CA ASP A 589 39.83 2.22 -3.61
C ASP A 589 39.99 2.24 -5.14
N LEU A 590 41.09 2.83 -5.63
CA LEU A 590 41.46 2.85 -7.05
C LEU A 590 42.89 2.32 -7.22
N THR A 591 43.05 1.28 -8.04
CA THR A 591 44.33 0.60 -8.28
C THR A 591 44.65 0.55 -9.77
N LYS A 592 45.94 0.66 -10.12
CA LYS A 592 46.42 0.74 -11.51
C LYS A 592 46.25 -0.56 -12.29
#